data_AF-A0A0J9SQ87-F1
#
_entry.id   AF-A0A0J9SQ87-F1
#
_cell.length_a   1.000
_cell.length_b   1.000
_cell.length_c   1.000
_cell.angle_alpha   90.00
_cell.angle_beta   90.00
_cell.angle_gamma   90.00
#
_symmetry.space_group_name_H-M   'P 1'
#
loop_
_entity.id
_entity.type
_entity.pdbx_description
1 polymer ?
#
loop_
_entity_poly.entity_id
_entity_poly.type
_entity_poly.pdbx_seq_one_letter_code
_entity_poly.pdbx_strand_id
1 'polypeptide(L)'
;MYKWLTSYYPTVREELITNEGQKDVDIFYVDMNGVIHHCTHANKETLPVHDEHELLTNILKYLKNLFHLVKPRKLVYVGVDGVSPKAKMNQQRKRRFLSLFKVSDNSNSAHLFNPNCITTGTDFMYKINLALNKWFQILKKKGIFPFDVIFSGSDVPGEGEHKILKFIREHCKRDGAFRNYSHCIYGLDADLIMLSLVTHLNSIFILRDKYKMANDSHAALLENLEKAQRGVGQPGGDAENTNHGGNEENPIQGGNAEEPIQSDTAEDTIQPHTAEDAAPPFCRVHRYTQDHYANCEPLNSYDFEILDVYKLRNSIRTQIATYINKLKKEKNVVFNISRVVDDIVFLSFLVGNDFLPHIPNVDINEGSMNEILNAYIFYIYKYGNYITLKDKVHIQRLKIILKILSAQEFSYFLKRGNDENVREFTDERTYKGYYYLQKFGVEDPQQIQLIVNKYIEGLFWNLHYYHFGCASWCWEYPYHYAPLCSDLLSFEKSDFFFEKGKPYSAYTHLISVLPQKDNNLLPEAYKNIYSEDEVKSFFPENVRIDPNGKKETWEYIVHLPFINCNTINKIITERSKKISRLKYKLR
;
A
#
# COMPACT_ATOMS: atom_id res chain seq x y z
N MET A 1 -6.91 0.11 9.96
CA MET A 1 -7.50 1.46 10.10
C MET A 1 -8.96 1.55 9.64
N TYR A 2 -9.28 1.27 8.36
CA TYR A 2 -10.66 1.37 7.82
C TYR A 2 -11.72 0.62 8.66
N LYS A 3 -11.45 -0.65 8.98
CA LYS A 3 -12.33 -1.49 9.81
C LYS A 3 -12.60 -0.86 11.18
N TRP A 4 -11.55 -0.43 11.89
CA TRP A 4 -11.67 0.25 13.17
C TRP A 4 -12.56 1.50 13.06
N LEU A 5 -12.26 2.37 12.09
CA LEU A 5 -12.96 3.65 11.93
C LEU A 5 -14.45 3.46 11.63
N THR A 6 -14.79 2.52 10.76
CA THR A 6 -16.17 2.24 10.36
C THR A 6 -16.94 1.43 11.40
N SER A 7 -16.26 0.68 12.27
CA SER A 7 -16.85 0.13 13.50
C SER A 7 -17.10 1.21 14.55
N TYR A 8 -16.19 2.18 14.68
CA TYR A 8 -16.26 3.23 15.70
C TYR A 8 -17.21 4.37 15.34
N TYR A 9 -17.29 4.73 14.06
CA TYR A 9 -18.19 5.73 13.50
C TYR A 9 -19.04 5.12 12.37
N PRO A 10 -20.00 4.23 12.66
CA PRO A 10 -20.72 3.47 11.63
C PRO A 10 -21.53 4.34 10.66
N THR A 11 -21.98 5.52 11.10
CA THR A 11 -22.81 6.46 10.32
C THR A 11 -22.06 7.18 9.20
N VAL A 12 -20.74 7.00 9.08
CA VAL A 12 -19.94 7.62 8.01
C VAL A 12 -19.96 6.81 6.72
N ARG A 13 -20.41 5.54 6.79
CA ARG A 13 -20.60 4.68 5.61
C ARG A 13 -21.98 4.90 5.02
N GLU A 14 -22.02 5.09 3.72
CA GLU A 14 -23.22 5.36 2.95
C GLU A 14 -23.19 4.62 1.61
N GLU A 15 -24.35 4.56 0.97
CA GLU A 15 -24.46 4.10 -0.41
C GLU A 15 -24.30 5.30 -1.36
N LEU A 16 -23.70 5.06 -2.53
CA LEU A 16 -23.56 6.10 -3.57
C LEU A 16 -24.92 6.55 -4.10
N ILE A 17 -25.85 5.61 -4.20
CA ILE A 17 -27.21 5.82 -4.66
C ILE A 17 -28.12 5.46 -3.50
N THR A 18 -28.95 6.42 -3.08
CA THR A 18 -29.91 6.24 -1.98
C THR A 18 -31.34 6.45 -2.50
N ASN A 19 -32.34 6.25 -1.65
CA ASN A 19 -33.74 6.57 -1.98
C ASN A 19 -33.95 8.06 -2.33
N GLU A 20 -33.08 8.95 -1.84
CA GLU A 20 -33.13 10.39 -2.12
C GLU A 20 -32.44 10.76 -3.44
N GLY A 21 -31.82 9.79 -4.11
CA GLY A 21 -31.07 9.96 -5.34
C GLY A 21 -29.58 9.63 -5.19
N GLN A 22 -28.85 9.85 -6.28
CA GLN A 22 -27.40 9.67 -6.35
C GLN A 22 -26.70 10.92 -5.83
N LYS A 23 -25.63 10.76 -5.04
CA LYS A 23 -24.81 11.90 -4.61
C LYS A 23 -24.16 12.58 -5.82
N ASP A 24 -24.29 13.90 -5.89
CA ASP A 24 -23.67 14.73 -6.90
C ASP A 24 -22.13 14.72 -6.76
N VAL A 25 -21.41 14.54 -7.87
CA VAL A 25 -19.94 14.59 -7.92
C VAL A 25 -19.49 15.58 -9.00
N ASP A 26 -18.74 16.61 -8.62
CA ASP A 26 -18.16 17.56 -9.57
C ASP A 26 -16.82 17.06 -10.09
N ILE A 27 -15.95 16.64 -9.16
CA ILE A 27 -14.58 16.21 -9.46
C ILE A 27 -14.39 14.77 -8.96
N PHE A 28 -14.06 13.87 -9.87
CA PHE A 28 -13.79 12.47 -9.57
C PHE A 28 -12.30 12.17 -9.70
N TYR A 29 -11.71 11.57 -8.68
CA TYR A 29 -10.30 11.20 -8.62
C TYR A 29 -10.20 9.68 -8.58
N VAL A 30 -9.34 9.10 -9.42
CA VAL A 30 -9.11 7.66 -9.47
C VAL A 30 -7.66 7.39 -9.13
N ASP A 31 -7.44 6.66 -8.05
CA ASP A 31 -6.19 5.94 -7.84
C ASP A 31 -6.20 4.67 -8.70
N MET A 32 -5.45 4.69 -9.80
CA MET A 32 -5.42 3.59 -10.77
C MET A 32 -4.79 2.33 -10.22
N ASN A 33 -3.94 2.41 -9.20
CA ASN A 33 -3.38 1.20 -8.62
C ASN A 33 -4.50 0.34 -8.03
N GLY A 34 -5.47 0.94 -7.33
CA GLY A 34 -6.67 0.24 -6.87
C GLY A 34 -7.44 -0.47 -8.00
N VAL A 35 -7.63 0.21 -9.14
CA VAL A 35 -8.28 -0.37 -10.33
C VAL A 35 -7.48 -1.54 -10.91
N ILE A 36 -6.17 -1.38 -11.08
CA ILE A 36 -5.30 -2.42 -11.65
C ILE A 36 -5.30 -3.65 -10.74
N HIS A 37 -5.20 -3.45 -9.42
CA HIS A 37 -5.31 -4.52 -8.43
C HIS A 37 -6.66 -5.23 -8.52
N HIS A 38 -7.79 -4.50 -8.57
CA HIS A 38 -9.14 -5.06 -8.75
C HIS A 38 -9.27 -5.93 -10.01
N CYS A 39 -8.84 -5.43 -11.16
CA CYS A 39 -8.98 -6.16 -12.42
C CYS A 39 -8.04 -7.38 -12.50
N THR A 40 -6.93 -7.37 -11.78
CA THR A 40 -5.94 -8.45 -11.82
C THR A 40 -6.22 -9.51 -10.76
N HIS A 41 -6.13 -9.19 -9.46
CA HIS A 41 -6.10 -10.21 -8.40
C HIS A 41 -6.86 -9.86 -7.12
N ALA A 42 -7.23 -8.60 -6.89
CA ALA A 42 -7.95 -8.25 -5.66
C ALA A 42 -9.33 -8.92 -5.66
N ASN A 43 -9.68 -9.57 -4.55
CA ASN A 43 -10.92 -10.34 -4.36
C ASN A 43 -11.09 -11.56 -5.29
N LYS A 44 -10.00 -12.10 -5.86
CA LYS A 44 -10.01 -13.35 -6.62
C LYS A 44 -9.28 -14.45 -5.85
N GLU A 45 -9.83 -15.66 -5.85
CA GLU A 45 -9.19 -16.84 -5.23
C GLU A 45 -7.95 -17.31 -6.00
N THR A 46 -7.91 -17.06 -7.31
CA THR A 46 -6.81 -17.43 -8.19
C THR A 46 -6.31 -16.24 -9.00
N LEU A 47 -5.01 -16.25 -9.31
CA LEU A 47 -4.42 -15.28 -10.22
C LEU A 47 -4.93 -15.54 -11.65
N PRO A 48 -5.23 -14.50 -12.44
CA PRO A 48 -5.68 -14.67 -13.81
C PRO A 48 -4.52 -15.19 -14.67
N VAL A 49 -4.88 -15.78 -15.81
CA VAL A 49 -3.93 -16.06 -16.87
C VAL A 49 -3.31 -14.74 -17.35
N HIS A 50 -2.02 -14.77 -17.64
CA HIS A 50 -1.27 -13.60 -18.12
C HIS A 50 -1.57 -13.33 -19.62
N ASP A 51 -2.81 -12.95 -19.92
CA ASP A 51 -3.18 -12.30 -21.18
C ASP A 51 -3.20 -10.78 -20.98
N GLU A 52 -2.12 -10.11 -21.38
CA GLU A 52 -2.02 -8.65 -21.22
C GLU A 52 -3.10 -7.89 -21.99
N HIS A 53 -3.54 -8.39 -23.15
CA HIS A 53 -4.55 -7.71 -23.95
C HIS A 53 -5.91 -7.76 -23.26
N GLU A 54 -6.28 -8.93 -22.73
CA GLU A 54 -7.49 -9.10 -21.94
C GLU A 54 -7.45 -8.24 -20.66
N LEU A 55 -6.34 -8.26 -19.91
CA LEU A 55 -6.16 -7.48 -18.70
C LEU A 55 -6.29 -5.97 -18.96
N LEU A 56 -5.62 -5.45 -20.00
CA LEU A 56 -5.73 -4.05 -20.39
C LEU A 56 -7.18 -3.69 -20.79
N THR A 57 -7.85 -4.57 -21.53
CA THR A 57 -9.25 -4.38 -21.92
C THR A 57 -10.15 -4.31 -20.69
N ASN A 58 -9.95 -5.20 -19.72
CA ASN A 58 -10.72 -5.23 -18.47
C ASN A 58 -10.48 -3.98 -17.61
N ILE A 59 -9.24 -3.49 -17.51
CA ILE A 59 -8.90 -2.23 -16.83
C ILE A 59 -9.63 -1.05 -17.46
N LEU A 60 -9.59 -0.92 -18.79
CA LEU A 60 -10.26 0.18 -19.50
C LEU A 60 -11.79 0.11 -19.36
N LYS A 61 -12.36 -1.10 -19.43
CA LYS A 61 -13.80 -1.34 -19.22
C LYS A 61 -14.21 -0.95 -17.80
N TYR A 62 -13.49 -1.41 -16.78
CA TYR A 62 -13.81 -1.11 -15.39
C TYR A 62 -13.71 0.40 -15.11
N LEU A 63 -12.66 1.07 -15.59
CA LEU A 63 -12.50 2.52 -15.46
C LEU A 63 -13.64 3.29 -16.15
N LYS A 64 -14.03 2.88 -17.36
CA LYS A 64 -15.21 3.44 -18.07
C LYS A 64 -16.48 3.25 -17.23
N ASN A 65 -16.69 2.07 -16.65
CA ASN A 65 -17.87 1.79 -15.84
C ASN A 65 -17.87 2.57 -14.53
N LEU A 66 -16.71 2.82 -13.91
CA LEU A 66 -16.61 3.74 -12.77
C LEU A 66 -17.07 5.15 -13.12
N PHE A 67 -16.72 5.67 -14.31
CA PHE A 67 -17.21 6.99 -14.75
C PHE A 67 -18.73 7.02 -14.91
N HIS A 68 -19.34 5.94 -15.39
CA HIS A 68 -20.80 5.81 -15.50
C HIS A 68 -21.49 5.66 -14.15
N LEU A 69 -20.84 4.95 -13.22
CA LEU A 69 -21.33 4.80 -11.86
C LEU A 69 -21.34 6.15 -11.14
N VAL A 70 -20.24 6.90 -11.21
CA VAL A 70 -20.05 8.15 -10.46
C VAL A 70 -20.69 9.37 -11.12
N LYS A 71 -20.75 9.41 -12.46
CA LYS A 71 -21.30 10.53 -13.25
C LYS A 71 -20.68 11.91 -12.90
N PRO A 72 -19.35 12.08 -13.03
CA PRO A 72 -18.70 13.35 -12.71
C PRO A 72 -19.17 14.48 -13.63
N ARG A 73 -19.40 15.67 -13.06
CA ARG A 73 -19.98 16.83 -13.78
C ARG A 73 -18.96 17.77 -14.40
N LYS A 74 -17.72 17.82 -13.91
CA LYS A 74 -16.71 18.81 -14.34
C LYS A 74 -15.38 18.19 -14.76
N LEU A 75 -14.76 17.39 -13.89
CA LEU A 75 -13.40 16.91 -14.10
C LEU A 75 -13.20 15.49 -13.56
N VAL A 76 -12.44 14.69 -14.30
CA VAL A 76 -11.85 13.45 -13.82
C VAL A 76 -10.33 13.57 -13.76
N TYR A 77 -9.75 13.24 -12.61
CA TYR A 77 -8.31 13.11 -12.43
C TYR A 77 -7.95 11.65 -12.24
N VAL A 78 -7.03 11.13 -13.06
CA VAL A 78 -6.59 9.73 -13.01
C VAL A 78 -5.11 9.68 -12.69
N GLY A 79 -4.77 9.17 -11.52
CA GLY A 79 -3.39 9.04 -11.04
C GLY A 79 -2.93 7.59 -11.03
N VAL A 80 -1.80 7.30 -11.67
CA VAL A 80 -1.10 6.00 -11.59
C VAL A 80 0.12 6.16 -10.68
N ASP A 81 0.49 5.15 -9.88
CA ASP A 81 1.74 5.21 -9.11
C ASP A 81 2.95 5.39 -10.02
N GLY A 82 3.79 6.37 -9.69
CA GLY A 82 5.12 6.52 -10.26
C GLY A 82 6.19 6.19 -9.22
N VAL A 83 7.38 6.76 -9.39
CA VAL A 83 8.47 6.57 -8.44
C VAL A 83 8.09 7.20 -7.10
N SER A 84 8.05 6.40 -6.04
CA SER A 84 7.75 6.85 -4.68
C SER A 84 9.02 7.30 -3.93
N PRO A 85 8.88 8.05 -2.81
CA PRO A 85 9.99 8.37 -1.92
C PRO A 85 10.65 7.11 -1.33
N LYS A 86 11.93 7.20 -0.98
CA LYS A 86 12.71 6.08 -0.43
C LYS A 86 12.04 5.42 0.79
N ALA A 87 11.44 6.20 1.68
CA ALA A 87 10.66 5.69 2.80
C ALA A 87 9.56 4.69 2.35
N LYS A 88 8.78 5.03 1.32
CA LYS A 88 7.76 4.13 0.76
C LYS A 88 8.37 2.94 0.02
N MET A 89 9.50 3.13 -0.67
CA MET A 89 10.18 2.04 -1.38
C MET A 89 10.53 0.88 -0.45
N ASN A 90 10.92 1.14 0.80
CA ASN A 90 11.24 0.09 1.76
C ASN A 90 9.99 -0.75 2.12
N GLN A 91 8.83 -0.12 2.29
CA GLN A 91 7.55 -0.83 2.50
C GLN A 91 7.11 -1.61 1.26
N GLN A 92 7.23 -1.00 0.08
CA GLN A 92 6.92 -1.62 -1.20
C GLN A 92 7.79 -2.85 -1.46
N ARG A 93 9.07 -2.78 -1.09
CA ARG A 93 10.01 -3.88 -1.16
C ARG A 93 9.64 -4.99 -0.19
N LYS A 94 9.39 -4.67 1.08
CA LYS A 94 8.94 -5.65 2.09
C LYS A 94 7.73 -6.45 1.58
N ARG A 95 6.72 -5.76 1.03
CA ARG A 95 5.51 -6.39 0.48
C ARG A 95 5.80 -7.36 -0.68
N ARG A 96 6.70 -7.00 -1.61
CA ARG A 96 7.07 -7.83 -2.77
C ARG A 96 7.91 -9.04 -2.39
N PHE A 97 8.72 -8.93 -1.34
CA PHE A 97 9.41 -10.10 -0.79
C PHE A 97 8.44 -11.02 -0.06
N LEU A 98 7.49 -10.47 0.71
CA LEU A 98 6.44 -11.27 1.36
C LEU A 98 5.58 -12.04 0.35
N SER A 99 5.31 -11.48 -0.83
CA SER A 99 4.51 -12.15 -1.85
C SER A 99 5.18 -13.41 -2.40
N LEU A 100 6.52 -13.52 -2.34
CA LEU A 100 7.23 -14.75 -2.76
C LEU A 100 6.88 -15.95 -1.88
N PHE A 101 6.56 -15.74 -0.60
CA PHE A 101 6.20 -16.81 0.31
C PHE A 101 4.73 -17.24 0.16
N LYS A 102 3.90 -16.43 -0.51
CA LYS A 102 2.49 -16.71 -0.80
C LYS A 102 2.29 -17.62 -2.00
N VAL A 103 3.23 -17.62 -2.95
CA VAL A 103 3.14 -18.47 -4.13
C VAL A 103 3.62 -19.86 -3.73
N SER A 104 2.70 -20.81 -3.61
CA SER A 104 3.04 -22.23 -3.56
C SER A 104 3.74 -22.62 -4.86
N ASP A 105 4.83 -23.38 -4.78
CA ASP A 105 5.57 -23.94 -5.92
C ASP A 105 4.69 -24.94 -6.71
N ASN A 106 3.65 -24.46 -7.37
CA ASN A 106 2.89 -25.22 -8.35
C ASN A 106 3.51 -24.98 -9.73
N SER A 107 3.93 -26.07 -10.36
CA SER A 107 4.62 -26.13 -11.67
C SER A 107 3.84 -25.54 -12.86
N ASN A 108 2.58 -25.10 -12.68
CA ASN A 108 1.77 -24.40 -13.67
C ASN A 108 1.85 -22.85 -13.58
N SER A 109 2.76 -22.30 -12.78
CA SER A 109 2.85 -20.85 -12.48
C SER A 109 3.33 -19.95 -13.63
N ALA A 110 3.95 -20.50 -14.68
CA ALA A 110 4.49 -19.71 -15.79
C ALA A 110 3.44 -18.93 -16.59
N HIS A 111 2.18 -19.38 -16.58
CA HIS A 111 1.07 -18.70 -17.27
C HIS A 111 0.26 -17.76 -16.37
N LEU A 112 0.57 -17.69 -15.07
CA LEU A 112 -0.17 -16.86 -14.11
C LEU A 112 0.37 -15.43 -14.08
N PHE A 113 -0.53 -14.47 -13.84
CA PHE A 113 -0.17 -13.07 -13.70
C PHE A 113 0.73 -12.82 -12.49
N ASN A 114 1.91 -12.24 -12.68
CA ASN A 114 2.81 -11.84 -11.59
C ASN A 114 2.45 -10.43 -11.07
N PRO A 115 1.88 -10.26 -9.85
CA PRO A 115 1.48 -8.94 -9.33
C PRO A 115 2.63 -7.95 -9.17
N ASN A 116 3.88 -8.42 -9.05
CA ASN A 116 5.04 -7.55 -8.93
C ASN A 116 5.30 -6.74 -10.22
N CYS A 117 4.68 -7.12 -11.35
CA CYS A 117 4.69 -6.31 -12.57
C CYS A 117 3.95 -4.97 -12.41
N ILE A 118 3.10 -4.80 -11.39
CA ILE A 118 2.44 -3.53 -11.01
C ILE A 118 3.44 -2.67 -10.22
N THR A 119 4.51 -2.27 -10.91
CA THR A 119 5.59 -1.43 -10.40
C THR A 119 6.06 -0.50 -11.50
N THR A 120 6.26 0.79 -11.22
CA THR A 120 6.78 1.70 -12.24
C THR A 120 8.14 1.22 -12.78
N GLY A 121 8.33 1.33 -14.10
CA GLY A 121 9.52 0.85 -14.80
C GLY A 121 9.39 -0.53 -15.45
N THR A 122 8.34 -1.30 -15.16
CA THR A 122 8.06 -2.57 -15.86
C THR A 122 7.46 -2.31 -17.23
N ASP A 123 7.58 -3.29 -18.13
CA ASP A 123 6.94 -3.25 -19.46
C ASP A 123 5.41 -3.20 -19.35
N PHE A 124 4.83 -3.95 -18.40
CA PHE A 124 3.39 -3.93 -18.12
C PHE A 124 2.88 -2.53 -17.75
N MET A 125 3.54 -1.83 -16.81
CA MET A 125 3.14 -0.47 -16.43
C MET A 125 3.39 0.56 -17.53
N TYR A 126 4.40 0.36 -18.38
CA TYR A 126 4.61 1.18 -19.56
C TYR A 126 3.46 1.01 -20.58
N LYS A 127 3.03 -0.24 -20.84
CA LYS A 127 1.89 -0.55 -21.72
C LYS A 127 0.58 0.02 -21.18
N ILE A 128 0.32 -0.09 -19.87
CA ILE A 128 -0.83 0.56 -19.21
C ILE A 128 -0.80 2.07 -19.46
N ASN A 129 0.35 2.72 -19.23
CA ASN A 129 0.48 4.16 -19.41
C ASN A 129 0.20 4.59 -20.86
N LEU A 130 0.73 3.84 -21.83
CA LEU A 130 0.52 4.09 -23.25
C LEU A 130 -0.94 3.86 -23.66
N ALA A 131 -1.56 2.77 -23.18
CA ALA A 131 -2.94 2.43 -23.49
C ALA A 131 -3.91 3.49 -22.94
N LEU A 132 -3.78 3.87 -21.67
CA LEU A 132 -4.60 4.91 -21.05
C LEU A 132 -4.44 6.26 -21.74
N ASN A 133 -3.21 6.68 -22.02
CA ASN A 133 -2.96 7.95 -22.70
C ASN A 133 -3.62 7.96 -24.10
N LYS A 134 -3.41 6.91 -24.90
CA LYS A 134 -4.07 6.77 -26.22
C LYS A 134 -5.60 6.77 -26.08
N TRP A 135 -6.13 6.04 -25.11
CA TRP A 135 -7.56 5.94 -24.85
C TRP A 135 -8.17 7.32 -24.55
N PHE A 136 -7.59 8.07 -23.61
CA PHE A 136 -8.06 9.42 -23.27
C PHE A 136 -7.96 10.41 -24.44
N GLN A 137 -6.89 10.36 -25.24
CA GLN A 137 -6.74 11.21 -26.42
C GLN A 137 -7.83 10.94 -27.47
N ILE A 138 -8.14 9.67 -27.71
CA ILE A 138 -9.22 9.29 -28.64
C ILE A 138 -10.57 9.80 -28.13
N LEU A 139 -10.87 9.59 -26.85
CA LEU A 139 -12.15 10.01 -26.25
C LEU A 139 -12.30 11.53 -26.22
N LYS A 140 -11.21 12.26 -25.94
CA LYS A 140 -11.17 13.73 -26.04
C LYS A 140 -11.44 14.21 -27.47
N LYS A 141 -10.74 13.66 -28.47
CA LYS A 141 -10.91 14.04 -29.88
C LYS A 141 -12.35 13.84 -30.37
N LYS A 142 -13.04 12.84 -29.82
CA LYS A 142 -14.42 12.50 -30.18
C LYS A 142 -15.48 13.19 -29.34
N GLY A 143 -15.11 13.99 -28.33
CA GLY A 143 -16.07 14.69 -27.48
C GLY A 143 -17.00 13.76 -26.69
N ILE A 144 -16.51 12.57 -26.31
CA ILE A 144 -17.37 11.53 -25.72
C ILE A 144 -17.70 11.82 -24.25
N PHE A 145 -16.77 12.43 -23.51
CA PHE A 145 -16.98 12.75 -22.10
C PHE A 145 -17.64 14.13 -21.94
N PRO A 146 -18.61 14.28 -21.03
CA PRO A 146 -19.16 15.58 -20.66
C PRO A 146 -18.26 16.36 -19.67
N PHE A 147 -17.06 15.85 -19.38
CA PHE A 147 -16.14 16.38 -18.37
C PHE A 147 -14.70 16.43 -18.92
N ASP A 148 -13.87 17.28 -18.31
CA ASP A 148 -12.43 17.31 -18.58
C ASP A 148 -11.73 16.10 -17.96
N VAL A 149 -10.60 15.70 -18.54
CA VAL A 149 -9.78 14.60 -18.01
C VAL A 149 -8.33 15.03 -17.87
N ILE A 150 -7.76 14.80 -16.67
CA ILE A 150 -6.34 14.91 -16.39
C ILE A 150 -5.79 13.53 -16.09
N PHE A 151 -4.85 13.07 -16.92
CA PHE A 151 -4.14 11.81 -16.73
C PHE A 151 -2.73 12.06 -16.23
N SER A 152 -2.40 11.49 -15.08
CA SER A 152 -1.07 11.54 -14.47
C SER A 152 -0.49 10.13 -14.39
N GLY A 153 0.25 9.77 -15.42
CA GLY A 153 0.85 8.45 -15.62
C GLY A 153 1.92 8.03 -14.62
N SER A 154 2.43 6.81 -14.81
CA SER A 154 3.51 6.21 -14.01
C SER A 154 4.89 6.84 -14.26
N ASP A 155 5.01 7.63 -15.33
CA ASP A 155 6.16 8.47 -15.68
C ASP A 155 6.23 9.76 -14.86
N VAL A 156 5.14 10.16 -14.22
CA VAL A 156 5.13 11.25 -13.23
C VAL A 156 5.53 10.68 -11.86
N PRO A 157 6.52 11.24 -11.14
CA PRO A 157 6.89 10.76 -9.80
C PRO A 157 5.80 10.99 -8.74
N GLY A 158 5.76 10.11 -7.74
CA GLY A 158 4.84 10.14 -6.61
C GLY A 158 3.81 9.01 -6.63
N GLU A 159 3.23 8.74 -5.47
CA GLU A 159 2.10 7.80 -5.29
C GLU A 159 0.80 8.44 -5.80
N GLY A 160 -0.11 7.63 -6.33
CA GLY A 160 -1.38 8.05 -6.94
C GLY A 160 -2.20 8.92 -5.99
N GLU A 161 -2.39 8.46 -4.75
CA GLU A 161 -3.05 9.21 -3.69
C GLU A 161 -2.38 10.57 -3.42
N HIS A 162 -1.05 10.61 -3.27
CA HIS A 162 -0.34 11.87 -3.01
C HIS A 162 -0.34 12.82 -4.21
N LYS A 163 -0.39 12.31 -5.45
CA LYS A 163 -0.60 13.12 -6.66
C LYS A 163 -2.00 13.74 -6.68
N ILE A 164 -3.03 12.97 -6.36
CA ILE A 164 -4.42 13.44 -6.21
C ILE A 164 -4.48 14.56 -5.17
N LEU A 165 -3.94 14.32 -3.98
CA LEU A 165 -3.96 15.30 -2.90
C LEU A 165 -3.15 16.56 -3.22
N LYS A 166 -2.01 16.41 -3.91
CA LYS A 166 -1.24 17.56 -4.41
C LYS A 166 -2.07 18.39 -5.39
N PHE A 167 -2.75 17.74 -6.34
CA PHE A 167 -3.63 18.40 -7.29
C PHE A 167 -4.74 19.18 -6.57
N ILE A 168 -5.44 18.55 -5.61
CA ILE A 168 -6.49 19.18 -4.80
C ILE A 168 -5.96 20.44 -4.10
N ARG A 169 -4.82 20.33 -3.40
CA ARG A 169 -4.22 21.46 -2.66
C ARG A 169 -3.82 22.61 -3.57
N GLU A 170 -3.24 22.33 -4.72
CA GLU A 170 -2.83 23.36 -5.68
C GLU A 170 -4.03 24.09 -6.29
N HIS A 171 -5.11 23.37 -6.63
CA HIS A 171 -6.31 23.97 -7.21
C HIS A 171 -7.10 24.76 -6.17
N CYS A 172 -7.23 24.27 -4.94
CA CYS A 172 -7.82 25.04 -3.84
C CYS A 172 -7.08 26.35 -3.53
N LYS A 173 -5.77 26.42 -3.80
CA LYS A 173 -4.96 27.64 -3.62
C LYS A 173 -5.15 28.63 -4.77
N ARG A 174 -5.37 28.14 -5.99
CA ARG A 174 -5.53 28.96 -7.19
C ARG A 174 -6.95 29.47 -7.36
N ASP A 175 -7.95 28.64 -7.01
CA ASP A 175 -9.36 28.93 -7.16
C ASP A 175 -10.12 28.62 -5.86
N GLY A 176 -10.69 29.65 -5.24
CA GLY A 176 -11.48 29.52 -4.02
C GLY A 176 -12.80 28.77 -4.24
N ALA A 177 -13.40 28.85 -5.44
CA ALA A 177 -14.62 28.14 -5.79
C ALA A 177 -14.40 26.62 -5.84
N PHE A 178 -13.20 26.18 -6.21
CA PHE A 178 -12.82 24.76 -6.24
C PHE A 178 -13.02 24.06 -4.89
N ARG A 179 -12.91 24.79 -3.77
CA ARG A 179 -13.13 24.25 -2.41
C ARG A 179 -14.58 23.86 -2.12
N ASN A 180 -15.52 24.38 -2.92
CA ASN A 180 -16.96 24.17 -2.75
C ASN A 180 -17.50 23.10 -3.71
N TYR A 181 -16.68 22.57 -4.60
CA TYR A 181 -17.06 21.44 -5.44
C TYR A 181 -17.25 20.17 -4.60
N SER A 182 -18.03 19.24 -5.14
CA SER A 182 -18.12 17.89 -4.61
C SER A 182 -16.98 17.02 -5.13
N HIS A 183 -16.15 16.51 -4.21
CA HIS A 183 -14.98 15.70 -4.51
C HIS A 183 -15.26 14.23 -4.19
N CYS A 184 -14.96 13.31 -5.11
CA CYS A 184 -15.03 11.88 -4.85
C CYS A 184 -13.72 11.20 -5.25
N ILE A 185 -13.07 10.50 -4.32
CA ILE A 185 -11.84 9.74 -4.56
C ILE A 185 -12.16 8.26 -4.56
N TYR A 186 -11.86 7.54 -5.63
CA TYR A 186 -11.89 6.08 -5.66
C TYR A 186 -10.52 5.52 -5.24
N GLY A 187 -10.52 4.67 -4.22
CA GLY A 187 -9.32 3.95 -3.78
C GLY A 187 -9.51 3.18 -2.46
N LEU A 188 -8.75 2.09 -2.30
CA LEU A 188 -8.86 1.16 -1.16
C LEU A 188 -7.84 1.41 -0.05
N ASP A 189 -6.91 2.33 -0.22
CA ASP A 189 -5.92 2.61 0.82
C ASP A 189 -6.55 3.32 2.01
N ALA A 190 -6.09 2.99 3.21
CA ALA A 190 -6.61 3.61 4.43
C ALA A 190 -6.05 5.03 4.64
N ASP A 191 -4.86 5.29 4.08
CA ASP A 191 -4.18 6.58 4.10
C ASP A 191 -5.01 7.65 3.39
N LEU A 192 -5.76 7.29 2.35
CA LEU A 192 -6.74 8.15 1.69
C LEU A 192 -7.74 8.81 2.65
N ILE A 193 -8.13 8.12 3.74
CA ILE A 193 -9.05 8.68 4.73
C ILE A 193 -8.38 9.82 5.50
N MET A 194 -7.15 9.57 5.98
CA MET A 194 -6.36 10.53 6.74
C MET A 194 -5.94 11.71 5.86
N LEU A 195 -5.53 11.44 4.63
CA LEU A 195 -5.23 12.44 3.62
C LEU A 195 -6.44 13.31 3.29
N SER A 196 -7.62 12.71 3.12
CA SER A 196 -8.87 13.44 2.84
C SER A 196 -9.30 14.32 4.02
N LEU A 197 -9.11 13.85 5.26
CA LEU A 197 -9.38 14.63 6.47
C LEU A 197 -8.57 15.94 6.50
N VAL A 198 -7.27 15.86 6.17
CA VAL A 198 -6.32 16.99 6.15
C VAL A 198 -6.62 18.02 5.03
N THR A 199 -7.42 17.67 4.02
CA THR A 199 -7.83 18.63 2.98
C THR A 199 -8.73 19.76 3.52
N HIS A 200 -9.43 19.50 4.62
CA HIS A 200 -10.46 20.39 5.18
C HIS A 200 -11.57 20.78 4.18
N LEU A 201 -11.82 19.96 3.16
CA LEU A 201 -12.91 20.16 2.20
C LEU A 201 -14.24 19.67 2.76
N ASN A 202 -15.31 20.47 2.62
CA ASN A 202 -16.63 20.17 3.18
C ASN A 202 -17.41 19.10 2.40
N SER A 203 -17.10 18.88 1.13
CA SER A 203 -17.72 17.87 0.30
C SER A 203 -16.64 16.98 -0.30
N ILE A 204 -16.23 15.96 0.47
CA ILE A 204 -15.25 14.97 0.02
C ILE A 204 -15.67 13.57 0.45
N PHE A 205 -15.74 12.69 -0.54
CA PHE A 205 -16.19 11.31 -0.43
C PHE A 205 -15.09 10.36 -0.86
N ILE A 206 -15.01 9.19 -0.23
CA ILE A 206 -14.15 8.11 -0.67
C ILE A 206 -15.02 6.96 -1.13
N LEU A 207 -15.00 6.67 -2.43
CA LEU A 207 -15.69 5.53 -3.03
C LEU A 207 -14.79 4.29 -2.95
N ARG A 208 -15.35 3.17 -2.50
CA ARG A 208 -14.61 1.93 -2.27
C ARG A 208 -15.45 0.73 -2.68
N ASP A 209 -14.81 -0.34 -3.14
CA ASP A 209 -15.45 -1.65 -3.24
C ASP A 209 -15.81 -2.14 -1.82
N LYS A 210 -17.01 -2.71 -1.64
CA LYS A 210 -17.39 -3.39 -0.41
C LYS A 210 -16.51 -4.62 -0.22
N TYR A 211 -16.04 -4.82 1.00
CA TYR A 211 -15.20 -5.96 1.34
C TYR A 211 -15.97 -7.27 1.18
N LYS A 212 -15.61 -8.10 0.19
CA LYS A 212 -16.05 -9.49 0.08
C LYS A 212 -15.03 -10.32 0.88
N MET A 213 -15.46 -10.96 1.97
CA MET A 213 -14.57 -11.81 2.76
C MET A 213 -14.15 -13.00 1.90
N ALA A 214 -12.95 -12.94 1.32
CA ALA A 214 -12.24 -14.12 0.88
C ALA A 214 -11.63 -14.76 2.13
N ASN A 215 -11.92 -16.05 2.35
CA ASN A 215 -11.25 -16.84 3.38
C ASN A 215 -9.80 -17.05 2.93
N ASP A 216 -8.87 -16.23 3.44
CA ASP A 216 -7.45 -16.42 3.17
C ASP A 216 -6.96 -17.75 3.76
N SER A 217 -6.25 -18.53 2.95
CA SER A 217 -5.59 -19.79 3.30
C SER A 217 -4.34 -19.56 4.16
N HIS A 218 -4.56 -19.06 5.38
CA HIS A 218 -3.53 -18.77 6.39
C HIS A 218 -2.56 -19.95 6.64
N ALA A 219 -3.05 -21.18 6.55
CA ALA A 219 -2.29 -22.40 6.82
C ALA A 219 -1.16 -22.67 5.81
N ALA A 220 -1.42 -22.48 4.50
CA ALA A 220 -0.43 -22.78 3.46
C ALA A 220 0.77 -21.83 3.49
N LEU A 221 0.54 -20.58 3.88
CA LEU A 221 1.58 -19.57 4.01
C LEU A 221 2.49 -19.81 5.21
N LEU A 222 1.93 -20.21 6.36
CA LEU A 222 2.73 -20.58 7.54
C LEU A 222 3.66 -21.76 7.23
N GLU A 223 3.17 -22.78 6.53
CA GLU A 223 3.98 -23.94 6.14
C GLU A 223 5.17 -23.56 5.23
N ASN A 224 4.94 -22.67 4.26
CA ASN A 224 5.99 -22.18 3.36
C ASN A 224 7.02 -21.30 4.10
N LEU A 225 6.57 -20.49 5.06
CA LEU A 225 7.45 -19.66 5.88
C LEU A 225 8.35 -20.52 6.78
N GLU A 226 7.81 -21.58 7.40
CA GLU A 226 8.59 -22.52 8.20
C GLU A 226 9.64 -23.26 7.37
N LYS A 227 9.29 -23.70 6.14
CA LYS A 227 10.25 -24.32 5.22
C LYS A 227 11.40 -23.38 4.86
N ALA A 228 11.11 -22.10 4.61
CA ALA A 228 12.14 -21.11 4.30
C ALA A 228 13.07 -20.81 5.49
N GLN A 229 12.57 -20.87 6.72
CA GLN A 229 13.38 -20.65 7.92
C GLN A 229 14.30 -21.84 8.27
N ARG A 230 13.91 -23.08 7.94
CA ARG A 230 14.77 -24.28 8.13
C ARG A 230 16.04 -24.28 7.27
N GLY A 231 16.10 -23.45 6.22
CA GLY A 231 17.30 -23.24 5.38
C GLY A 231 18.34 -22.30 6.00
N VAL A 232 18.04 -21.64 7.12
CA VAL A 232 18.94 -20.71 7.82
C VAL A 232 19.38 -21.33 9.15
N GLY A 233 20.27 -22.31 9.08
CA GLY A 233 20.86 -22.93 10.27
C GLY A 233 21.90 -22.03 10.94
N GLN A 234 21.74 -21.78 12.25
CA GLN A 234 22.85 -21.45 13.15
C GLN A 234 23.67 -22.71 13.47
N PRO A 235 24.95 -22.57 13.89
CA PRO A 235 25.88 -23.69 14.02
C PRO A 235 25.79 -24.38 15.39
N GLY A 236 25.85 -25.73 15.36
CA GLY A 236 26.38 -26.57 16.43
C GLY A 236 25.37 -27.06 17.50
N GLY A 237 25.21 -28.38 17.56
CA GLY A 237 24.50 -29.07 18.63
C GLY A 237 24.15 -30.50 18.24
N ASP A 238 25.12 -31.40 18.38
CA ASP A 238 25.03 -32.83 18.09
C ASP A 238 23.89 -33.52 18.85
N ALA A 239 23.15 -34.39 18.17
CA ALA A 239 22.56 -35.59 18.76
C ALA A 239 22.24 -36.60 17.66
N GLU A 240 23.05 -37.65 17.61
CA GLU A 240 22.85 -38.87 16.85
C GLU A 240 21.49 -39.52 17.20
N ASN A 241 20.82 -40.10 16.20
CA ASN A 241 20.25 -41.42 16.39
C ASN A 241 20.07 -42.17 15.08
N THR A 242 20.62 -43.37 15.08
CA THR A 242 20.78 -44.35 14.02
C THR A 242 19.61 -45.33 13.92
N ASN A 243 19.59 -46.04 12.77
CA ASN A 243 18.90 -47.32 12.45
C ASN A 243 17.41 -47.26 12.08
N HIS A 244 16.84 -48.11 11.22
CA HIS A 244 17.26 -49.13 10.22
C HIS A 244 16.05 -49.21 9.23
N GLY A 245 16.11 -49.49 7.92
CA GLY A 245 16.79 -50.57 7.19
C GLY A 245 15.77 -51.67 6.82
N GLY A 246 15.34 -51.76 5.56
CA GLY A 246 14.46 -52.84 5.08
C GLY A 246 13.90 -52.67 3.67
N ASN A 247 14.64 -53.17 2.67
CA ASN A 247 14.15 -53.46 1.31
C ASN A 247 13.12 -54.60 1.33
N GLU A 248 12.16 -54.63 0.40
CA GLU A 248 11.75 -55.86 -0.28
C GLU A 248 10.92 -55.59 -1.54
N GLU A 249 11.04 -56.52 -2.48
CA GLU A 249 10.72 -56.46 -3.90
C GLU A 249 9.25 -56.83 -4.24
N ASN A 250 8.86 -56.55 -5.49
CA ASN A 250 7.59 -56.92 -6.15
C ASN A 250 7.28 -58.43 -6.14
N PRO A 251 6.01 -58.80 -6.42
CA PRO A 251 5.77 -59.49 -7.69
C PRO A 251 4.46 -59.15 -8.43
N ILE A 252 4.45 -59.60 -9.70
CA ILE A 252 3.50 -59.40 -10.80
C ILE A 252 2.33 -60.42 -10.75
N GLN A 253 1.11 -60.00 -11.14
CA GLN A 253 0.02 -60.75 -11.81
C GLN A 253 -1.05 -59.70 -12.21
N GLY A 254 -1.63 -59.60 -13.42
CA GLY A 254 -1.93 -60.53 -14.49
C GLY A 254 -3.45 -60.69 -14.61
N GLY A 255 -4.11 -60.11 -15.62
CA GLY A 255 -5.54 -60.36 -15.88
C GLY A 255 -6.25 -59.35 -16.78
N ASN A 256 -6.47 -59.73 -18.05
CA ASN A 256 -7.21 -59.04 -19.10
C ASN A 256 -8.73 -58.95 -18.86
N ALA A 257 -9.38 -57.92 -19.41
CA ALA A 257 -10.70 -58.04 -20.02
C ALA A 257 -10.88 -56.94 -21.09
N GLU A 258 -11.18 -57.39 -22.31
CA GLU A 258 -11.30 -56.64 -23.55
C GLU A 258 -12.71 -55.99 -23.73
N GLU A 259 -12.72 -54.85 -24.44
CA GLU A 259 -13.64 -54.40 -25.51
C GLU A 259 -15.18 -54.23 -25.30
N PRO A 260 -15.90 -53.47 -26.18
CA PRO A 260 -15.50 -52.97 -27.52
C PRO A 260 -15.82 -51.50 -27.85
N ILE A 261 -15.17 -51.09 -28.94
CA ILE A 261 -15.35 -49.87 -29.73
C ILE A 261 -16.49 -50.09 -30.75
N GLN A 262 -17.32 -49.07 -30.97
CA GLN A 262 -18.11 -48.93 -32.19
C GLN A 262 -17.81 -47.60 -32.88
N SER A 263 -17.41 -47.74 -34.15
CA SER A 263 -17.24 -46.74 -35.19
C SER A 263 -18.58 -46.27 -35.75
N ASP A 264 -18.68 -45.02 -36.19
CA ASP A 264 -19.48 -44.66 -37.36
C ASP A 264 -18.94 -43.41 -38.07
N THR A 265 -19.17 -43.40 -39.38
CA THR A 265 -18.43 -42.75 -40.47
C THR A 265 -19.13 -41.54 -41.08
N ALA A 266 -18.32 -40.69 -41.76
CA ALA A 266 -18.67 -39.84 -42.92
C ALA A 266 -19.65 -38.68 -42.66
N GLU A 267 -19.65 -37.52 -43.32
CA GLU A 267 -18.99 -36.90 -44.48
C GLU A 267 -19.46 -35.42 -44.40
N ASP A 268 -18.65 -34.41 -44.74
CA ASP A 268 -19.18 -33.22 -45.46
C ASP A 268 -18.09 -32.25 -45.96
N THR A 269 -17.86 -32.34 -47.27
CA THR A 269 -17.95 -31.28 -48.29
C THR A 269 -17.12 -29.99 -48.15
N ILE A 270 -16.21 -29.82 -49.11
CA ILE A 270 -15.35 -28.65 -49.37
C ILE A 270 -16.04 -27.69 -50.36
N GLN A 271 -15.95 -26.37 -50.11
CA GLN A 271 -15.66 -25.22 -51.02
C GLN A 271 -16.43 -23.94 -50.63
N PRO A 272 -16.02 -22.71 -51.04
CA PRO A 272 -14.68 -22.16 -51.28
C PRO A 272 -14.47 -20.77 -50.60
N HIS A 273 -13.23 -20.26 -50.71
CA HIS A 273 -12.73 -18.98 -50.21
C HIS A 273 -13.53 -17.73 -50.63
N THR A 274 -13.73 -16.80 -49.69
CA THR A 274 -13.68 -15.35 -49.96
C THR A 274 -12.54 -14.74 -49.15
N ALA A 275 -11.64 -14.07 -49.87
CA ALA A 275 -10.53 -13.34 -49.31
C ALA A 275 -11.02 -11.98 -48.78
N GLU A 276 -10.94 -11.79 -47.47
CA GLU A 276 -10.94 -10.46 -46.86
C GLU A 276 -9.74 -10.34 -45.92
N ASP A 277 -9.01 -9.24 -46.12
CA ASP A 277 -7.72 -8.86 -45.56
C ASP A 277 -7.53 -9.15 -44.06
N ALA A 278 -6.66 -10.11 -43.75
CA ALA A 278 -6.14 -10.32 -42.41
C ALA A 278 -5.04 -9.27 -42.10
N ALA A 279 -5.43 -8.16 -41.47
CA ALA A 279 -4.49 -7.30 -40.75
C ALA A 279 -3.97 -8.04 -39.49
N PRO A 280 -2.71 -7.80 -39.05
CA PRO A 280 -2.13 -8.48 -37.89
C PRO A 280 -2.97 -8.24 -36.62
N PRO A 281 -2.98 -9.18 -35.65
CA PRO A 281 -3.90 -9.18 -34.50
C PRO A 281 -3.71 -8.02 -33.50
N PHE A 282 -2.80 -7.08 -33.78
CA PHE A 282 -2.44 -5.97 -32.90
C PHE A 282 -3.19 -4.65 -33.15
N CYS A 283 -4.19 -4.61 -34.05
CA CYS A 283 -4.97 -3.39 -34.28
C CYS A 283 -6.46 -3.68 -34.55
N ARG A 284 -7.20 -4.10 -33.53
CA ARG A 284 -8.64 -3.80 -33.51
C ARG A 284 -8.80 -2.29 -33.30
N VAL A 285 -9.20 -1.58 -34.35
CA VAL A 285 -9.54 -0.16 -34.26
C VAL A 285 -10.85 -0.05 -33.46
N HIS A 286 -10.74 0.14 -32.14
CA HIS A 286 -11.91 0.40 -31.31
C HIS A 286 -12.50 1.77 -31.66
N ARG A 287 -13.65 1.77 -32.34
CA ARG A 287 -14.42 2.98 -32.58
C ARG A 287 -15.22 3.33 -31.33
N TYR A 288 -14.61 4.11 -30.44
CA TYR A 288 -15.35 4.75 -29.35
C TYR A 288 -16.34 5.76 -29.96
N THR A 289 -17.64 5.53 -29.89
CA THR A 289 -18.71 6.50 -30.25
C THR A 289 -19.47 6.90 -28.98
N GLN A 290 -20.36 7.89 -29.07
CA GLN A 290 -21.25 8.23 -27.96
C GLN A 290 -22.16 7.03 -27.61
N ASP A 291 -22.64 6.27 -28.59
CA ASP A 291 -23.41 5.03 -28.37
C ASP A 291 -22.58 3.91 -27.75
N HIS A 292 -21.30 3.78 -28.14
CA HIS A 292 -20.37 2.86 -27.48
C HIS A 292 -20.18 3.22 -26.02
N TYR A 293 -20.26 4.52 -25.69
CA TYR A 293 -20.26 4.98 -24.31
C TYR A 293 -21.57 4.60 -23.60
N ALA A 294 -22.72 4.77 -24.25
CA ALA A 294 -24.03 4.39 -23.71
C ALA A 294 -24.20 2.88 -23.43
N ASN A 295 -23.58 2.02 -24.23
CA ASN A 295 -23.56 0.57 -24.01
C ASN A 295 -22.48 0.20 -22.96
N CYS A 296 -22.84 0.28 -21.67
CA CYS A 296 -22.02 -0.22 -20.57
C CYS A 296 -22.71 -1.40 -19.88
N GLU A 297 -21.94 -2.41 -19.48
CA GLU A 297 -22.37 -3.31 -18.42
C GLU A 297 -22.33 -2.49 -17.11
N PRO A 298 -23.47 -2.19 -16.50
CA PRO A 298 -23.49 -1.33 -15.32
C PRO A 298 -22.79 -2.05 -14.18
N LEU A 299 -21.84 -1.36 -13.54
CA LEU A 299 -21.36 -1.79 -12.23
C LEU A 299 -22.54 -1.76 -11.26
N ASN A 300 -22.70 -2.84 -10.49
CA ASN A 300 -23.73 -2.89 -9.47
C ASN A 300 -23.36 -1.94 -8.33
N SER A 301 -24.16 -0.88 -8.11
CA SER A 301 -23.91 0.10 -7.07
C SER A 301 -23.85 -0.52 -5.67
N TYR A 302 -24.50 -1.66 -5.44
CA TYR A 302 -24.46 -2.37 -4.16
C TYR A 302 -23.11 -3.01 -3.85
N ASP A 303 -22.23 -3.19 -4.83
CA ASP A 303 -20.84 -3.64 -4.63
C ASP A 303 -19.93 -2.51 -4.12
N PHE A 304 -20.43 -1.27 -4.01
CA PHE A 304 -19.67 -0.11 -3.58
C PHE A 304 -20.24 0.54 -2.32
N GLU A 305 -19.36 1.18 -1.57
CA GLU A 305 -19.71 2.05 -0.45
C GLU A 305 -18.97 3.38 -0.52
N ILE A 306 -19.56 4.40 0.09
CA ILE A 306 -18.98 5.72 0.26
C ILE A 306 -18.64 5.93 1.73
N LEU A 307 -17.44 6.43 1.98
CA LEU A 307 -17.08 7.06 3.25
C LEU A 307 -17.22 8.58 3.11
N ASP A 308 -18.14 9.17 3.87
CA ASP A 308 -18.34 10.62 3.94
C ASP A 308 -17.40 11.24 4.98
N VAL A 309 -16.35 11.90 4.48
CA VAL A 309 -15.29 12.48 5.32
C VAL A 309 -15.81 13.69 6.10
N TYR A 310 -16.80 14.42 5.59
CA TYR A 310 -17.43 15.52 6.32
C TYR A 310 -18.25 15.02 7.49
N LYS A 311 -19.04 13.95 7.30
CA LYS A 311 -19.73 13.27 8.41
C LYS A 311 -18.74 12.71 9.43
N LEU A 312 -17.61 12.15 9.00
CA LEU A 312 -16.55 11.71 9.92
C LEU A 312 -16.04 12.87 10.79
N ARG A 313 -15.71 14.03 10.21
CA ARG A 313 -15.29 15.21 11.00
C ARG A 313 -16.38 15.66 11.99
N ASN A 314 -17.64 15.60 11.58
CA ASN A 314 -18.76 15.93 12.46
C ASN A 314 -18.98 14.90 13.58
N SER A 315 -18.79 13.61 13.31
CA SER A 315 -18.85 12.56 14.32
C SER A 315 -17.76 12.74 15.37
N ILE A 316 -16.52 13.04 14.94
CA ILE A 316 -15.41 13.39 15.84
C ILE A 316 -15.78 14.63 16.67
N ARG A 317 -16.26 15.71 16.03
CA ARG A 317 -16.69 16.94 16.73
C ARG A 317 -17.73 16.65 17.81
N THR A 318 -18.78 15.90 17.45
CA THR A 318 -19.89 15.57 18.36
C THR A 318 -19.40 14.71 19.52
N GLN A 319 -18.53 13.74 19.26
CA GLN A 319 -17.95 12.90 20.30
C GLN A 319 -17.17 13.73 21.33
N ILE A 320 -16.26 14.58 20.87
CA ILE A 320 -15.42 15.42 21.73
C ILE A 320 -16.29 16.39 22.53
N ALA A 321 -17.23 17.07 21.87
CA ALA A 321 -18.17 17.97 22.53
C ALA A 321 -19.01 17.25 23.60
N THR A 322 -19.51 16.06 23.30
CA THR A 322 -20.30 15.25 24.25
C THR A 322 -19.48 14.86 25.46
N TYR A 323 -18.24 14.40 25.26
CA TYR A 323 -17.36 14.03 26.37
C TYR A 323 -17.03 15.24 27.26
N ILE A 324 -16.66 16.37 26.66
CA ILE A 324 -16.38 17.60 27.38
C ILE A 324 -17.60 18.08 28.18
N ASN A 325 -18.80 18.02 27.58
CA ASN A 325 -20.05 18.39 28.24
C ASN A 325 -20.38 17.47 29.42
N LYS A 326 -20.02 16.19 29.37
CA LYS A 326 -20.16 15.27 30.52
C LYS A 326 -19.22 15.62 31.67
N LEU A 327 -18.01 16.08 31.36
CA LEU A 327 -17.01 16.47 32.38
C LEU A 327 -17.29 17.83 33.02
N LYS A 328 -17.98 18.74 32.32
CA LYS A 328 -18.27 20.10 32.82
C LYS A 328 -19.69 20.22 33.36
N LYS A 329 -19.83 20.83 34.54
CA LYS A 329 -21.10 21.45 34.97
C LYS A 329 -21.32 22.84 34.36
N GLU A 330 -20.26 23.55 33.96
CA GLU A 330 -20.35 24.90 33.38
C GLU A 330 -19.28 25.17 32.30
N LYS A 331 -19.72 25.73 31.16
CA LYS A 331 -19.01 26.23 29.95
C LYS A 331 -18.89 25.28 28.73
N ASN A 332 -19.53 25.70 27.64
CA ASN A 332 -19.28 25.24 26.27
C ASN A 332 -17.80 25.44 25.89
N VAL A 333 -17.05 24.36 25.67
CA VAL A 333 -15.70 24.47 25.10
C VAL A 333 -15.82 24.70 23.60
N VAL A 334 -15.28 25.81 23.12
CA VAL A 334 -15.15 26.10 21.70
C VAL A 334 -13.78 25.59 21.25
N PHE A 335 -13.77 24.67 20.28
CA PHE A 335 -12.55 24.21 19.62
C PHE A 335 -12.74 24.21 18.10
N ASN A 336 -11.66 24.45 17.38
CA ASN A 336 -11.60 24.34 15.93
C ASN A 336 -11.45 22.85 15.51
N ILE A 337 -12.48 22.29 14.88
CA ILE A 337 -12.49 20.89 14.43
C ILE A 337 -11.40 20.59 13.40
N SER A 338 -11.06 21.52 12.50
CA SER A 338 -9.96 21.31 11.55
C SER A 338 -8.63 21.07 12.26
N ARG A 339 -8.36 21.83 13.32
CA ARG A 339 -7.13 21.68 14.10
C ARG A 339 -7.11 20.42 14.96
N VAL A 340 -8.27 19.99 15.46
CA VAL A 340 -8.43 18.69 16.12
C VAL A 340 -8.15 17.54 15.16
N VAL A 341 -8.68 17.61 13.94
CA VAL A 341 -8.49 16.58 12.92
C VAL A 341 -7.02 16.50 12.52
N ASP A 342 -6.33 17.64 12.34
CA ASP A 342 -4.88 17.66 12.08
C ASP A 342 -4.10 16.91 13.18
N ASP A 343 -4.43 17.15 14.46
CA ASP A 343 -3.80 16.47 15.60
C ASP A 343 -4.10 14.96 15.62
N ILE A 344 -5.36 14.56 15.39
CA ILE A 344 -5.76 13.14 15.37
C ILE A 344 -5.06 12.40 14.23
N VAL A 345 -4.97 13.00 13.04
CA VAL A 345 -4.25 12.42 11.91
C VAL A 345 -2.77 12.24 12.26
N PHE A 346 -2.12 13.27 12.82
CA PHE A 346 -0.73 13.16 13.26
C PHE A 346 -0.51 12.08 14.32
N LEU A 347 -1.37 12.03 15.34
CA LEU A 347 -1.28 11.02 16.40
C LEU A 347 -1.55 9.60 15.88
N SER A 348 -2.36 9.46 14.82
CA SER A 348 -2.57 8.16 14.18
C SER A 348 -1.30 7.58 13.57
N PHE A 349 -0.26 8.38 13.28
CA PHE A 349 1.01 7.86 12.79
C PHE A 349 1.71 6.93 13.80
N LEU A 350 1.40 7.07 15.10
CA LEU A 350 1.97 6.26 16.18
C LEU A 350 1.53 4.78 16.13
N VAL A 351 0.36 4.49 15.54
CA VAL A 351 -0.13 3.11 15.37
C VAL A 351 0.51 2.37 14.20
N GLY A 352 1.46 3.01 13.51
CA GLY A 352 2.11 2.52 12.31
C GLY A 352 1.49 3.10 11.04
N ASN A 353 2.35 3.28 10.04
CA ASN A 353 2.02 3.74 8.70
C ASN A 353 3.01 3.13 7.71
N ASP A 354 2.90 3.48 6.43
CA ASP A 354 3.77 2.90 5.40
C ASP A 354 5.25 3.32 5.51
N PHE A 355 5.57 4.34 6.31
CA PHE A 355 6.93 4.89 6.42
C PHE A 355 7.60 4.54 7.76
N LEU A 356 6.80 4.31 8.80
CA LEU A 356 7.27 4.02 10.15
C LEU A 356 6.56 2.79 10.74
N PRO A 357 7.32 1.89 11.40
CA PRO A 357 6.71 0.80 12.16
C PRO A 357 5.86 1.34 13.31
N HIS A 358 4.85 0.57 13.70
CA HIS A 358 4.05 0.85 14.90
C HIS A 358 4.90 0.77 16.16
N ILE A 359 4.59 1.61 17.14
CA ILE A 359 5.19 1.51 18.47
C ILE A 359 4.69 0.23 19.14
N PRO A 360 5.53 -0.56 19.85
CA PRO A 360 5.15 -1.91 20.28
C PRO A 360 3.83 -1.99 21.05
N ASN A 361 3.61 -1.12 22.04
CA ASN A 361 2.39 -1.08 22.84
C ASN A 361 1.26 -0.23 22.25
N VAL A 362 1.42 0.26 21.02
CA VAL A 362 0.45 1.12 20.32
C VAL A 362 0.03 0.41 19.04
N ASP A 363 -0.86 -0.57 19.18
CA ASP A 363 -1.36 -1.41 18.09
C ASP A 363 -2.86 -1.20 17.88
N ILE A 364 -3.26 -0.97 16.63
CA ILE A 364 -4.66 -0.82 16.28
C ILE A 364 -5.49 -2.08 16.56
N ASN A 365 -4.88 -3.27 16.47
CA ASN A 365 -5.54 -4.55 16.77
C ASN A 365 -5.79 -4.72 18.27
N GLU A 366 -5.04 -4.00 19.12
CA GLU A 366 -5.22 -3.96 20.58
C GLU A 366 -6.10 -2.79 21.04
N GLY A 367 -6.62 -1.99 20.11
CA GLY A 367 -7.51 -0.88 20.41
C GLY A 367 -6.81 0.45 20.69
N SER A 368 -5.51 0.58 20.43
CA SER A 368 -4.74 1.79 20.76
C SER A 368 -5.21 3.06 20.03
N MET A 369 -5.95 2.95 18.92
CA MET A 369 -6.60 4.13 18.32
C MET A 369 -7.67 4.73 19.26
N ASN A 370 -8.39 3.92 20.03
CA ASN A 370 -9.32 4.42 21.04
C ASN A 370 -8.56 5.09 22.19
N GLU A 371 -7.43 4.53 22.59
CA GLU A 371 -6.56 5.09 23.63
C GLU A 371 -5.99 6.45 23.22
N ILE A 372 -5.51 6.56 21.98
CA ILE A 372 -5.04 7.82 21.40
C ILE A 372 -6.16 8.87 21.39
N LEU A 373 -7.36 8.52 20.92
CA LEU A 373 -8.49 9.44 20.92
C LEU A 373 -8.87 9.86 22.34
N ASN A 374 -8.95 8.94 23.29
CA ASN A 374 -9.28 9.23 24.68
C ASN A 374 -8.21 10.12 25.33
N ALA A 375 -6.93 9.84 25.10
CA ALA A 375 -5.81 10.67 25.56
C ALA A 375 -5.88 12.08 24.96
N TYR A 376 -6.18 12.20 23.67
CA TYR A 376 -6.33 13.49 23.00
C TYR A 376 -7.56 14.26 23.50
N ILE A 377 -8.69 13.60 23.74
CA ILE A 377 -9.91 14.20 24.29
C ILE A 377 -9.64 14.77 25.68
N PHE A 378 -8.98 14.01 26.54
CA PHE A 378 -8.56 14.49 27.86
C PHE A 378 -7.61 15.69 27.73
N TYR A 379 -6.65 15.63 26.81
CA TYR A 379 -5.70 16.69 26.54
C TYR A 379 -6.39 17.98 26.08
N ILE A 380 -7.23 17.94 25.05
CA ILE A 380 -7.89 19.14 24.51
C ILE A 380 -8.86 19.75 25.52
N TYR A 381 -9.53 18.91 26.33
CA TYR A 381 -10.36 19.35 27.45
C TYR A 381 -9.55 20.15 28.48
N LYS A 382 -8.38 19.64 28.86
CA LYS A 382 -7.55 20.23 29.92
C LYS A 382 -6.77 21.46 29.48
N TYR A 383 -6.22 21.45 28.26
CA TYR A 383 -5.25 22.47 27.82
C TYR A 383 -5.80 23.43 26.76
N GLY A 384 -6.89 23.09 26.06
CA GLY A 384 -7.57 23.98 25.12
C GLY A 384 -6.71 24.47 23.94
N ASN A 385 -5.66 23.73 23.56
CA ASN A 385 -4.74 24.09 22.48
C ASN A 385 -4.31 22.84 21.68
N TYR A 386 -3.63 23.04 20.55
CA TYR A 386 -3.38 21.98 19.54
C TYR A 386 -1.92 21.50 19.54
N ILE A 387 -1.70 20.24 19.16
CA ILE A 387 -0.38 19.61 19.10
C ILE A 387 0.37 20.04 17.84
N THR A 388 -0.35 20.14 16.72
CA THR A 388 0.19 20.40 15.40
C THR A 388 -0.26 21.75 14.86
N LEU A 389 0.55 22.33 13.98
CA LEU A 389 0.21 23.46 13.12
C LEU A 389 0.83 23.19 11.75
N LYS A 390 0.03 22.69 10.80
CA LYS A 390 0.52 22.22 9.50
C LYS A 390 1.60 21.15 9.71
N ASP A 391 2.83 21.38 9.26
CA ASP A 391 3.97 20.46 9.41
C ASP A 391 4.79 20.69 10.70
N LYS A 392 4.36 21.60 11.58
CA LYS A 392 5.04 21.88 12.84
C LYS A 392 4.33 21.18 13.99
N VAL A 393 5.12 20.63 14.92
CA VAL A 393 4.64 19.92 16.11
C VAL A 393 5.18 20.60 17.35
N HIS A 394 4.30 20.85 18.33
CA HIS A 394 4.69 21.37 19.62
C HIS A 394 5.13 20.23 20.55
N ILE A 395 6.43 20.12 20.77
CA ILE A 395 7.09 19.03 21.53
C ILE A 395 6.41 18.77 22.88
N GLN A 396 6.31 19.79 23.73
CA GLN A 396 5.78 19.60 25.10
C GLN A 396 4.33 19.10 25.12
N ARG A 397 3.55 19.43 24.08
CA ARG A 397 2.16 19.00 23.94
C ARG A 397 2.09 17.54 23.50
N LEU A 398 2.93 17.15 22.53
CA LEU A 398 3.08 15.76 22.13
C LEU A 398 3.57 14.88 23.29
N LYS A 399 4.55 15.33 24.08
CA LYS A 399 5.05 14.60 25.24
C LYS A 399 3.96 14.28 26.28
N ILE A 400 2.93 15.12 26.41
CA ILE A 400 1.80 14.82 27.30
C ILE A 400 1.04 13.59 26.80
N ILE A 401 0.77 13.49 25.50
CA ILE A 401 0.09 12.32 24.92
C ILE A 401 0.98 11.08 25.05
N LEU A 402 2.25 11.18 24.67
CA LEU A 402 3.20 10.06 24.77
C LEU A 402 3.33 9.55 26.21
N LYS A 403 3.28 10.43 27.21
CA LYS A 403 3.31 10.04 28.63
C LYS A 403 2.06 9.27 29.06
N ILE A 404 0.89 9.60 28.49
CA ILE A 404 -0.35 8.85 28.75
C ILE A 404 -0.25 7.46 28.11
N LEU A 405 0.21 7.38 26.86
CA LEU A 405 0.33 6.12 26.13
C LEU A 405 1.42 5.20 26.74
N SER A 406 2.54 5.76 27.21
CA SER A 406 3.61 4.99 27.83
C SER A 406 3.22 4.33 29.15
N ALA A 407 2.13 4.77 29.79
CA ALA A 407 1.68 4.19 31.06
C ALA A 407 1.23 2.72 30.93
N GLN A 408 0.86 2.27 29.73
CA GLN A 408 0.45 0.88 29.47
C GLN A 408 1.59 0.03 28.87
N GLU A 409 2.78 0.61 28.65
CA GLU A 409 3.88 -0.06 27.98
C GLU A 409 4.34 -1.32 28.72
N PHE A 410 4.54 -1.24 30.03
CA PHE A 410 4.94 -2.41 30.81
C PHE A 410 3.84 -3.48 30.86
N SER A 411 2.56 -3.09 31.02
CA SER A 411 1.43 -4.02 30.98
C SER A 411 1.38 -4.83 29.68
N TYR A 412 1.67 -4.17 28.55
CA TYR A 412 1.80 -4.80 27.24
C TYR A 412 2.90 -5.85 27.22
N PHE A 413 4.12 -5.50 27.65
CA PHE A 413 5.24 -6.44 27.68
C PHE A 413 5.04 -7.57 28.68
N LEU A 414 4.45 -7.31 29.85
CA LEU A 414 4.12 -8.35 30.82
C LEU A 414 3.18 -9.39 30.21
N LYS A 415 2.11 -8.96 29.53
CA LYS A 415 1.19 -9.86 28.83
C LYS A 415 1.93 -10.64 27.73
N ARG A 416 2.69 -9.95 26.89
CA ARG A 416 3.46 -10.56 25.80
C ARG A 416 4.51 -11.56 26.31
N GLY A 417 5.19 -11.25 27.41
CA GLY A 417 6.17 -12.13 28.05
C GLY A 417 5.53 -13.42 28.57
N ASN A 418 4.31 -13.34 29.09
CA ASN A 418 3.55 -14.54 29.46
C ASN A 418 3.10 -15.34 28.23
N ASP A 419 2.59 -14.68 27.19
CA ASP A 419 2.11 -15.32 25.97
C ASP A 419 3.24 -15.98 25.16
N GLU A 420 4.42 -15.34 25.10
CA GLU A 420 5.60 -15.80 24.36
C GLU A 420 6.60 -16.60 25.24
N ASN A 421 6.31 -16.78 26.54
CA ASN A 421 7.19 -17.40 27.54
C ASN A 421 8.60 -16.77 27.61
N VAL A 422 8.66 -15.44 27.56
CA VAL A 422 9.88 -14.62 27.63
C VAL A 422 9.94 -13.93 28.99
N ARG A 423 10.81 -14.44 29.89
CA ARG A 423 10.91 -13.97 31.28
C ARG A 423 11.33 -12.51 31.37
N GLU A 424 12.19 -12.05 30.48
CA GLU A 424 12.75 -10.70 30.48
C GLU A 424 11.69 -9.64 30.21
N PHE A 425 10.60 -9.98 29.51
CA PHE A 425 9.45 -9.09 29.30
C PHE A 425 8.53 -9.01 30.53
N THR A 426 8.64 -9.93 31.48
CA THR A 426 7.80 -9.93 32.69
C THR A 426 8.36 -9.11 33.85
N ASP A 427 9.58 -8.58 33.72
CA ASP A 427 10.23 -7.70 34.71
C ASP A 427 10.40 -6.27 34.15
N GLU A 428 9.86 -5.29 34.89
CA GLU A 428 9.89 -3.86 34.56
C GLU A 428 11.32 -3.31 34.42
N ARG A 429 12.30 -3.95 35.06
CA ARG A 429 13.70 -3.54 35.01
C ARG A 429 14.43 -4.03 33.76
N THR A 430 13.95 -5.12 33.14
CA THR A 430 14.68 -5.82 32.08
C THR A 430 14.05 -5.70 30.70
N TYR A 431 12.72 -5.52 30.61
CA TYR A 431 12.01 -5.61 29.32
C TYR A 431 12.55 -4.65 28.25
N LYS A 432 12.96 -3.44 28.65
CA LYS A 432 13.51 -2.43 27.73
C LYS A 432 14.85 -2.88 27.14
N GLY A 433 15.80 -3.25 28.00
CA GLY A 433 17.12 -3.70 27.58
C GLY A 433 17.01 -4.93 26.68
N TYR A 434 16.18 -5.89 27.07
CA TYR A 434 15.91 -7.07 26.26
C TYR A 434 15.25 -6.72 24.91
N TYR A 435 14.29 -5.80 24.87
CA TYR A 435 13.66 -5.34 23.63
C TYR A 435 14.69 -4.78 22.64
N TYR A 436 15.52 -3.84 23.08
CA TYR A 436 16.52 -3.22 22.20
C TYR A 436 17.61 -4.21 21.77
N LEU A 437 18.06 -5.08 22.68
CA LEU A 437 19.02 -6.12 22.34
C LEU A 437 18.47 -7.08 21.29
N GLN A 438 17.24 -7.56 21.44
CA GLN A 438 16.66 -8.54 20.51
C GLN A 438 16.26 -7.95 19.16
N LYS A 439 15.73 -6.72 19.16
CA LYS A 439 15.14 -6.10 17.96
C LYS A 439 16.12 -5.22 17.19
N PHE A 440 17.03 -4.56 17.90
CA PHE A 440 18.00 -3.65 17.30
C PHE A 440 19.45 -4.12 17.44
N GLY A 441 19.74 -5.09 18.33
CA GLY A 441 21.11 -5.51 18.61
C GLY A 441 21.92 -4.46 19.37
N VAL A 442 21.26 -3.58 20.13
CA VAL A 442 21.90 -2.46 20.83
C VAL A 442 21.56 -2.47 22.32
N GLU A 443 22.54 -2.09 23.13
CA GLU A 443 22.39 -1.87 24.57
C GLU A 443 22.82 -0.45 24.98
N ASP A 444 23.61 0.22 24.14
CA ASP A 444 24.12 1.56 24.40
C ASP A 444 22.99 2.61 24.37
N PRO A 445 22.76 3.36 25.48
CA PRO A 445 21.77 4.42 25.53
C PRO A 445 21.94 5.50 24.45
N GLN A 446 23.16 5.78 23.99
CA GLN A 446 23.37 6.78 22.94
C GLN A 446 22.83 6.28 21.59
N GLN A 447 23.04 5.00 21.26
CA GLN A 447 22.46 4.38 20.08
C GLN A 447 20.92 4.35 20.14
N ILE A 448 20.34 4.05 21.31
CA ILE A 448 18.89 4.10 21.53
C ILE A 448 18.37 5.53 21.28
N GLN A 449 19.07 6.55 21.77
CA GLN A 449 18.70 7.95 21.51
C GLN A 449 18.76 8.31 20.02
N LEU A 450 19.70 7.76 19.26
CA LEU A 450 19.75 7.95 17.80
C LEU A 450 18.54 7.32 17.09
N ILE A 451 18.11 6.12 17.53
CA ILE A 451 16.89 5.46 17.04
C ILE A 451 15.66 6.33 17.33
N VAL A 452 15.51 6.79 18.58
CA VAL A 452 14.43 7.70 18.99
C VAL A 452 14.40 8.96 18.13
N ASN A 453 15.54 9.64 17.97
CA ASN A 453 15.63 10.85 17.18
C ASN A 453 15.25 10.61 15.71
N LYS A 454 15.64 9.46 15.14
CA LYS A 454 15.32 9.08 13.76
C LYS A 454 13.84 8.76 13.57
N TYR A 455 13.20 8.14 14.57
CA TYR A 455 11.75 7.88 14.56
C TYR A 455 10.96 9.18 14.64
N ILE A 456 11.34 10.09 15.55
CA ILE A 456 10.73 11.44 15.65
C ILE A 456 10.92 12.22 14.36
N GLU A 457 12.12 12.22 13.77
CA GLU A 457 12.35 12.83 12.45
C GLU A 457 11.36 12.29 11.40
N GLY A 458 11.10 10.99 11.41
CA GLY A 458 10.13 10.35 10.52
C GLY A 458 8.69 10.78 10.74
N LEU A 459 8.26 11.00 11.99
CA LEU A 459 6.92 11.52 12.27
C LEU A 459 6.74 12.92 11.65
N PHE A 460 7.78 13.75 11.70
CA PHE A 460 7.77 15.09 11.11
C PHE A 460 7.85 15.05 9.59
N TRP A 461 8.65 14.13 9.02
CA TRP A 461 8.68 13.88 7.58
C TRP A 461 7.29 13.47 7.08
N ASN A 462 6.62 12.55 7.78
CA ASN A 462 5.29 12.06 7.42
C ASN A 462 4.23 13.18 7.50
N LEU A 463 4.25 13.97 8.57
CA LEU A 463 3.36 15.13 8.71
C LEU A 463 3.56 16.14 7.56
N HIS A 464 4.81 16.44 7.21
CA HIS A 464 5.11 17.28 6.05
C HIS A 464 4.60 16.65 4.74
N TYR A 465 4.75 15.33 4.58
CA TYR A 465 4.28 14.60 3.40
C TYR A 465 2.77 14.74 3.18
N TYR A 466 2.00 14.62 4.26
CA TYR A 466 0.54 14.75 4.25
C TYR A 466 0.07 16.19 3.95
N HIS A 467 0.74 17.22 4.50
CA HIS A 467 0.32 18.62 4.30
C HIS A 467 0.88 19.28 3.03
N PHE A 468 2.12 18.98 2.65
CA PHE A 468 2.85 19.72 1.61
C PHE A 468 3.43 18.85 0.48
N GLY A 469 3.36 17.53 0.61
CA GLY A 469 4.01 16.59 -0.31
C GLY A 469 5.46 16.30 0.11
N CYS A 470 6.18 15.55 -0.72
CA CYS A 470 7.43 14.90 -0.31
C CYS A 470 8.50 15.92 0.16
N ALA A 471 8.89 15.81 1.44
CA ALA A 471 9.90 16.65 2.07
C ALA A 471 11.32 16.26 1.63
N SER A 472 11.56 14.96 1.43
CA SER A 472 12.81 14.40 0.93
C SER A 472 12.56 13.08 0.22
N TRP A 473 13.01 12.98 -1.03
CA TRP A 473 12.91 11.75 -1.83
C TRP A 473 13.86 10.65 -1.36
N CYS A 474 14.92 10.99 -0.64
CA CYS A 474 15.98 10.08 -0.22
C CYS A 474 15.91 9.70 1.27
N TRP A 475 15.14 10.43 2.07
CA TRP A 475 14.98 10.12 3.50
C TRP A 475 14.34 8.75 3.72
N GLU A 476 14.82 8.03 4.73
CA GLU A 476 14.27 6.77 5.20
C GLU A 476 14.44 6.62 6.72
N TYR A 477 13.63 5.73 7.30
CA TYR A 477 13.83 5.18 8.63
C TYR A 477 14.60 3.86 8.52
N PRO A 478 15.89 3.80 8.92
CA PRO A 478 16.79 2.69 8.64
C PRO A 478 16.73 1.59 9.72
N TYR A 479 15.53 1.34 10.29
CA TYR A 479 15.32 0.28 11.27
C TYR A 479 14.00 -0.44 10.98
N HIS A 480 13.93 -1.73 11.31
CA HIS A 480 12.72 -2.54 11.09
C HIS A 480 11.67 -2.37 12.19
N TYR A 481 12.04 -1.82 13.35
CA TYR A 481 11.20 -1.67 14.53
C TYR A 481 11.16 -0.22 15.03
N ALA A 482 10.12 0.13 15.77
CA ALA A 482 10.00 1.43 16.44
C ALA A 482 10.70 1.41 17.80
N PRO A 483 11.19 2.53 18.34
CA PRO A 483 11.56 2.62 19.75
C PRO A 483 10.34 2.47 20.65
N LEU A 484 10.58 2.30 21.95
CA LEU A 484 9.52 2.24 22.96
C LEU A 484 8.85 3.61 23.16
N CYS A 485 7.55 3.61 23.49
CA CYS A 485 6.77 4.83 23.67
C CYS A 485 7.33 5.71 24.80
N SER A 486 7.79 5.09 25.88
CA SER A 486 8.37 5.78 27.03
C SER A 486 9.70 6.46 26.68
N ASP A 487 10.49 5.89 25.77
CA ASP A 487 11.77 6.47 25.34
C ASP A 487 11.56 7.63 24.34
N LEU A 488 10.42 7.65 23.64
CA LEU A 488 10.00 8.83 22.86
C LEU A 488 9.72 10.06 23.73
N LEU A 489 9.83 10.00 25.07
CA LEU A 489 9.74 11.19 25.92
C LEU A 489 11.06 11.99 25.98
N SER A 490 12.19 11.40 25.56
CA SER A 490 13.51 12.03 25.70
C SER A 490 13.83 13.05 24.60
N PHE A 491 13.11 13.07 23.47
CA PHE A 491 13.43 13.97 22.36
C PHE A 491 13.27 15.46 22.70
N GLU A 492 14.19 16.29 22.23
CA GLU A 492 14.17 17.74 22.47
C GLU A 492 14.07 18.57 21.18
N LYS A 493 14.30 17.94 20.02
CA LYS A 493 14.38 18.61 18.72
C LYS A 493 13.04 18.58 17.99
N SER A 494 12.64 19.73 17.42
CA SER A 494 11.47 19.87 16.54
C SER A 494 11.81 20.36 15.13
N ASP A 495 13.01 20.90 14.92
CA ASP A 495 13.39 21.47 13.63
C ASP A 495 14.29 20.52 12.88
N PHE A 496 13.65 19.73 12.01
CA PHE A 496 14.33 18.83 11.08
C PHE A 496 14.45 19.50 9.71
N PHE A 497 15.65 19.47 9.15
CA PHE A 497 15.90 19.89 7.78
C PHE A 497 15.88 18.67 6.87
N PHE A 498 15.00 18.70 5.86
CA PHE A 498 14.89 17.66 4.85
C PHE A 498 15.46 18.18 3.54
N GLU A 499 16.56 17.59 3.09
CA GLU A 499 17.03 17.85 1.74
C GLU A 499 16.06 17.21 0.75
N LYS A 500 15.39 18.05 -0.05
CA LYS A 500 14.34 17.59 -0.97
C LYS A 500 14.84 16.50 -1.92
N GLY A 501 16.05 16.66 -2.45
CA GLY A 501 16.60 15.76 -3.45
C GLY A 501 15.71 15.68 -4.70
N LYS A 502 15.88 14.60 -5.47
CA LYS A 502 15.06 14.27 -6.64
C LYS A 502 14.56 12.83 -6.53
N PRO A 503 13.41 12.49 -7.13
CA PRO A 503 13.02 11.10 -7.30
C PRO A 503 14.12 10.31 -8.02
N TYR A 504 14.32 9.06 -7.63
CA TYR A 504 15.17 8.14 -8.38
C TYR A 504 14.59 7.84 -9.77
N SER A 505 15.40 7.25 -10.65
CA SER A 505 14.88 6.76 -11.94
C SER A 505 13.89 5.60 -11.74
N ALA A 506 12.98 5.40 -12.68
CA ALA A 506 12.03 4.28 -12.64
C ALA A 506 12.74 2.92 -12.52
N TYR A 507 13.89 2.74 -13.18
CA TYR A 507 14.67 1.50 -13.06
C TYR A 507 15.40 1.36 -11.73
N THR A 508 15.91 2.46 -11.15
CA THR A 508 16.49 2.44 -9.80
C THR A 508 15.43 2.05 -8.79
N HIS A 509 14.24 2.63 -8.92
CA HIS A 509 13.09 2.28 -8.10
C HIS A 509 12.75 0.80 -8.27
N LEU A 510 12.55 0.34 -9.50
CA LEU A 510 12.15 -1.04 -9.82
C LEU A 510 13.10 -2.07 -9.23
N ILE A 511 14.41 -1.93 -9.50
CA ILE A 511 15.43 -2.84 -8.97
C ILE A 511 15.47 -2.80 -7.44
N SER A 512 15.21 -1.64 -6.85
CA SER A 512 15.25 -1.50 -5.39
C SER A 512 14.06 -2.15 -4.68
N VAL A 513 12.92 -2.35 -5.36
CA VAL A 513 11.72 -2.90 -4.73
C VAL A 513 11.43 -4.34 -5.11
N LEU A 514 11.90 -4.80 -6.27
CA LEU A 514 11.70 -6.18 -6.71
C LEU A 514 12.61 -7.17 -5.98
N PRO A 515 12.15 -8.40 -5.74
CA PRO A 515 13.03 -9.49 -5.37
C PRO A 515 13.81 -10.00 -6.59
N GLN A 516 14.96 -10.63 -6.32
CA GLN A 516 15.84 -11.16 -7.36
C GLN A 516 15.21 -12.26 -8.23
N LYS A 517 14.22 -13.01 -7.70
CA LYS A 517 13.47 -14.02 -8.45
C LYS A 517 12.62 -13.42 -9.59
N ASP A 518 12.26 -12.14 -9.50
CA ASP A 518 11.47 -11.43 -10.52
C ASP A 518 12.36 -10.61 -11.48
N ASN A 519 13.61 -11.04 -11.70
CA ASN A 519 14.53 -10.35 -12.61
C ASN A 519 14.04 -10.33 -14.07
N ASN A 520 13.12 -11.23 -14.44
CA ASN A 520 12.46 -11.27 -15.74
C ASN A 520 11.61 -10.00 -16.01
N LEU A 521 11.17 -9.30 -14.97
CA LEU A 521 10.46 -8.01 -15.09
C LEU A 521 11.39 -6.83 -15.38
N LEU A 522 12.71 -7.02 -15.27
CA LEU A 522 13.70 -6.00 -15.60
C LEU A 522 13.98 -5.98 -17.12
N PRO A 523 14.31 -4.81 -17.69
CA PRO A 523 14.85 -4.74 -19.04
C PRO A 523 16.12 -5.61 -19.18
N GLU A 524 16.36 -6.14 -20.38
CA GLU A 524 17.49 -7.02 -20.68
C GLU A 524 18.84 -6.48 -20.18
N ALA A 525 19.05 -5.16 -20.34
CA ALA A 525 20.27 -4.48 -19.92
C ALA A 525 20.55 -4.51 -18.40
N TYR A 526 19.55 -4.87 -17.57
CA TYR A 526 19.61 -4.85 -16.12
C TYR A 526 19.35 -6.20 -15.46
N LYS A 527 19.04 -7.26 -16.22
CA LYS A 527 18.71 -8.60 -15.65
C LYS A 527 19.78 -9.16 -14.71
N ASN A 528 21.05 -8.89 -15.01
CA ASN A 528 22.19 -9.39 -14.22
C ASN A 528 22.58 -8.47 -13.04
N ILE A 529 21.81 -7.41 -12.75
CA ILE A 529 22.22 -6.42 -11.73
C ILE A 529 22.30 -7.00 -10.32
N TYR A 530 21.48 -7.99 -9.98
CA TYR A 530 21.49 -8.62 -8.66
C TYR A 530 22.74 -9.48 -8.41
N SER A 531 23.46 -9.86 -9.47
CA SER A 531 24.71 -10.62 -9.38
C SER A 531 25.95 -9.73 -9.24
N GLU A 532 25.81 -8.41 -9.37
CA GLU A 532 26.91 -7.46 -9.23
C GLU A 532 27.37 -7.38 -7.77
N ASP A 533 28.68 -7.38 -7.53
CA ASP A 533 29.26 -7.39 -6.18
C ASP A 533 28.79 -6.20 -5.32
N GLU A 534 28.60 -5.03 -5.94
CA GLU A 534 28.11 -3.81 -5.28
C GLU A 534 26.63 -3.89 -4.86
N VAL A 535 25.86 -4.85 -5.39
CA VAL A 535 24.40 -4.94 -5.25
C VAL A 535 23.97 -6.22 -4.53
N LYS A 536 24.69 -7.33 -4.74
CA LYS A 536 24.33 -8.67 -4.26
C LYS A 536 24.04 -8.71 -2.76
N SER A 537 24.81 -8.00 -1.95
CA SER A 537 24.63 -7.95 -0.49
C SER A 537 23.27 -7.38 -0.06
N PHE A 538 22.61 -6.57 -0.90
CA PHE A 538 21.30 -6.05 -0.59
C PHE A 538 20.18 -7.08 -0.79
N PHE A 539 20.40 -8.12 -1.60
CA PHE A 539 19.38 -9.09 -2.02
C PHE A 539 19.76 -10.50 -1.58
N PRO A 540 19.67 -10.81 -0.27
CA PRO A 540 20.01 -12.14 0.23
C PRO A 540 19.04 -13.21 -0.30
N GLU A 541 19.53 -14.43 -0.48
CA GLU A 541 18.71 -15.58 -0.89
C GLU A 541 17.70 -15.97 0.18
N ASN A 542 18.14 -15.96 1.44
CA ASN A 542 17.32 -16.25 2.60
C ASN A 542 17.11 -15.00 3.44
N VAL A 543 15.89 -14.81 3.94
CA VAL A 543 15.54 -13.64 4.74
C VAL A 543 14.91 -14.09 6.05
N ARG A 544 15.38 -13.54 7.17
CA ARG A 544 14.74 -13.75 8.47
C ARG A 544 13.38 -13.05 8.48
N ILE A 545 12.36 -13.76 8.91
CA ILE A 545 11.00 -13.25 9.09
C ILE A 545 10.66 -13.31 10.57
N ASP A 546 10.26 -12.18 11.14
CA ASP A 546 9.86 -12.04 12.53
C ASP A 546 8.35 -11.75 12.58
N PRO A 547 7.52 -12.68 13.08
CA PRO A 547 6.09 -12.44 13.31
C PRO A 547 5.83 -11.26 14.23
N ASN A 548 6.75 -10.98 15.16
CA ASN A 548 6.71 -9.88 16.11
C ASN A 548 5.36 -9.76 16.86
N GLY A 549 4.78 -10.89 17.28
CA GLY A 549 3.51 -10.96 18.00
C GLY A 549 2.27 -10.76 17.10
N LYS A 550 2.43 -10.63 15.79
CA LYS A 550 1.33 -10.51 14.84
C LYS A 550 0.79 -11.87 14.44
N LYS A 551 -0.53 -11.94 14.28
CA LYS A 551 -1.21 -13.13 13.76
C LYS A 551 -1.09 -13.16 12.24
N GLU A 552 -1.43 -12.06 11.60
CA GLU A 552 -1.45 -11.96 10.15
C GLU A 552 -0.05 -11.89 9.55
N THR A 553 0.25 -12.83 8.67
CA THR A 553 1.55 -12.99 8.00
C THR A 553 1.97 -11.80 7.15
N TRP A 554 1.01 -11.04 6.62
CA TRP A 554 1.28 -9.81 5.87
C TRP A 554 1.75 -8.66 6.78
N GLU A 555 1.55 -8.76 8.09
CA GLU A 555 2.10 -7.83 9.08
C GLU A 555 3.53 -8.20 9.52
N TYR A 556 4.00 -9.42 9.25
CA TYR A 556 5.31 -9.92 9.70
C TYR A 556 6.45 -9.02 9.22
N ILE A 557 7.51 -8.93 10.00
CA ILE A 557 8.69 -8.12 9.70
C ILE A 557 9.67 -8.96 8.90
N VAL A 558 10.11 -8.44 7.76
CA VAL A 558 11.08 -9.09 6.88
C VAL A 558 12.40 -8.35 7.01
N HIS A 559 13.43 -9.02 7.52
CA HIS A 559 14.75 -8.43 7.76
C HIS A 559 15.55 -8.30 6.46
N LEU A 560 15.13 -7.38 5.59
CA LEU A 560 15.87 -7.02 4.39
C LEU A 560 16.97 -6.00 4.71
N PRO A 561 18.19 -6.16 4.18
CA PRO A 561 19.20 -5.12 4.23
C PRO A 561 18.70 -3.83 3.57
N PHE A 562 18.91 -2.67 4.17
CA PHE A 562 18.50 -1.39 3.56
C PHE A 562 19.32 -1.11 2.30
N ILE A 563 18.63 -0.81 1.18
CA ILE A 563 19.29 -0.61 -0.11
C ILE A 563 19.96 0.75 -0.17
N ASN A 564 21.22 0.77 -0.62
CA ASN A 564 21.85 1.99 -1.12
C ASN A 564 21.39 2.30 -2.56
N CYS A 565 20.37 3.15 -2.69
CA CYS A 565 19.84 3.53 -4.01
C CYS A 565 20.84 4.31 -4.86
N ASN A 566 21.82 5.00 -4.25
CA ASN A 566 22.81 5.77 -4.99
C ASN A 566 23.77 4.85 -5.76
N THR A 567 24.17 3.73 -5.16
CA THR A 567 24.97 2.68 -5.84
C THR A 567 24.22 2.14 -7.07
N ILE A 568 22.97 1.73 -6.90
CA ILE A 568 22.15 1.21 -8.00
C ILE A 568 21.94 2.28 -9.09
N ASN A 569 21.65 3.53 -8.70
CA ASN A 569 21.45 4.63 -9.65
C ASN A 569 22.72 4.94 -10.46
N LYS A 570 23.90 4.83 -9.86
CA LYS A 570 25.19 4.99 -10.55
C LYS A 570 25.35 3.94 -11.66
N ILE A 571 25.16 2.66 -11.33
CA ILE A 571 25.25 1.54 -12.28
C ILE A 571 24.28 1.74 -13.46
N ILE A 572 23.01 2.09 -13.17
CA ILE A 572 21.99 2.33 -14.19
C ILE A 572 22.37 3.49 -15.11
N THR A 573 22.87 4.59 -14.53
CA THR A 573 23.25 5.79 -15.30
C THR A 573 24.41 5.48 -16.25
N GLU A 574 25.40 4.70 -15.80
CA GLU A 574 26.53 4.29 -16.63
C GLU A 574 26.12 3.36 -17.77
N ARG A 575 25.29 2.35 -17.49
CA ARG A 575 24.77 1.42 -18.52
C ARG A 575 23.87 2.14 -19.52
N SER A 576 22.99 3.03 -19.06
CA SER A 576 22.12 3.84 -19.94
C SER A 576 22.94 4.67 -20.93
N LYS A 577 24.02 5.32 -20.48
CA LYS A 577 24.93 6.07 -21.37
C LYS A 577 25.59 5.19 -22.43
N LYS A 578 25.99 3.96 -22.07
CA LYS A 578 26.55 2.99 -23.03
C LYS A 578 25.53 2.60 -24.11
N ILE A 579 24.28 2.32 -23.71
CA ILE A 579 23.19 1.97 -24.64
C ILE A 579 22.87 3.13 -25.58
N SER A 580 22.77 4.35 -25.07
CA SER A 580 22.51 5.54 -25.90
C SER A 580 23.64 5.79 -26.91
N ARG A 581 24.91 5.62 -26.50
CA ARG A 581 26.07 5.73 -27.40
C ARG A 581 26.08 4.65 -28.49
N LEU A 582 25.72 3.41 -28.16
CA LEU A 582 25.60 2.32 -29.14
C LEU A 582 24.48 2.60 -30.15
N LYS A 583 23.30 3.06 -29.70
CA LYS A 583 22.21 3.47 -30.59
C LYS A 583 22.57 4.65 -31.49
N TYR A 584 23.40 5.58 -31.01
CA TYR A 584 23.90 6.70 -31.81
C TYR A 584 24.95 6.26 -32.85
N LYS A 585 25.77 5.25 -32.55
CA LYS A 585 26.75 4.70 -33.52
C LYS A 585 26.13 3.78 -34.58
N LEU A 586 24.93 3.23 -34.30
CA LEU A 586 24.16 2.38 -35.22
C LEU A 586 23.17 3.17 -36.09
N ARG A 587 23.04 4.48 -35.86
CA ARG A 587 22.33 5.44 -36.71
C ARG A 587 23.36 6.26 -37.48
#